data_AF-A0A380ZK85-F1
#
_entry.id   AF-A0A380ZK85-F1
#
_cell.length_a   1.000
_cell.length_b   1.000
_cell.length_c   1.000
_cell.angle_alpha   90.00
_cell.angle_beta   90.00
_cell.angle_gamma   90.00
#
_symmetry.space_group_name_H-M   'P 1'
#
loop_
_entity.id
_entity.type
_entity.pdbx_description
1 polymer ?
#
loop_
_entity_poly.entity_id
_entity_poly.type
_entity_poly.pdbx_seq_one_letter_code
_entity_poly.pdbx_strand_id
1 'polypeptide(L)' 'MKRETTKKFSSLTPEELKKRRQAVDAAINAHAIEGIMLHPKTLEILEEYARGNISLEEFNTLMDNAIL' A
#
# COMPACT_ATOMS: atom_id res chain seq x y z
N MET A 1 -29.64 -4.55 -2.51
CA MET A 1 -28.28 -4.23 -2.04
C MET A 1 -27.44 -3.86 -3.25
N LYS A 2 -27.22 -2.57 -3.51
CA LYS A 2 -26.35 -2.13 -4.61
C LYS A 2 -24.92 -2.39 -4.17
N ARG A 3 -24.21 -3.21 -4.94
CA ARG A 3 -22.76 -3.40 -4.79
C ARG A 3 -22.13 -2.04 -4.99
N GLU A 4 -21.58 -1.46 -3.94
CA GLU A 4 -20.72 -0.28 -4.05
C GLU A 4 -19.54 -0.73 -4.89
N THR A 5 -19.61 -0.31 -6.15
CA THR A 5 -18.56 -0.47 -7.12
C THR A 5 -17.33 0.15 -6.50
N THR A 6 -16.30 -0.68 -6.33
CA THR A 6 -14.91 -0.28 -6.12
C THR A 6 -14.69 0.97 -6.95
N LYS A 7 -14.71 2.14 -6.30
CA LYS A 7 -14.27 3.38 -6.93
C LYS A 7 -12.80 3.14 -7.19
N LYS A 8 -12.48 2.62 -8.39
CA LYS A 8 -11.14 2.75 -8.96
C LYS A 8 -10.76 4.20 -8.69
N PHE A 9 -9.76 4.44 -7.85
CA PHE A 9 -9.23 5.77 -7.56
C PHE A 9 -8.61 6.31 -8.86
N SER A 10 -9.47 6.72 -9.77
CA SER A 10 -9.21 7.10 -11.15
C SER A 10 -8.58 8.50 -11.24
N SER A 11 -7.87 8.95 -10.22
CA SER A 11 -7.33 10.31 -10.19
C SER A 11 -6.07 10.48 -9.36
N LEU A 12 -5.26 9.44 -9.18
CA LEU A 12 -3.88 9.66 -8.72
C LEU A 12 -3.04 10.09 -9.93
N THR A 13 -2.42 11.25 -9.80
CA THR A 13 -1.44 11.73 -10.76
C THR A 13 -0.21 10.83 -10.77
N PRO A 14 0.56 10.80 -11.88
CA PRO A 14 1.83 10.09 -11.92
C PRO A 14 2.80 10.53 -10.81
N GLU A 15 2.76 11.80 -10.41
CA GLU A 15 3.59 12.33 -9.32
C GLU A 15 3.20 11.76 -7.95
N GLU A 16 1.90 11.62 -7.69
CA GLU A 16 1.41 11.00 -6.46
C GLU A 16 1.78 9.51 -6.41
N LEU A 17 1.62 8.78 -7.52
CA LEU A 17 2.05 7.38 -7.61
C LEU A 17 3.56 7.23 -7.39
N LYS A 18 4.35 8.16 -7.95
CA LYS A 18 5.81 8.18 -7.72
C LYS A 18 6.14 8.40 -6.24
N LYS A 19 5.47 9.35 -5.56
CA LYS A 19 5.67 9.59 -4.12
C LYS A 19 5.30 8.36 -3.29
N ARG A 20 4.19 7.68 -3.61
CA ARG A 20 3.80 6.44 -2.93
C ARG A 20 4.84 5.33 -3.11
N ARG A 21 5.31 5.12 -4.34
CA ARG A 21 6.38 4.15 -4.63
C ARG A 21 7.63 4.45 -3.81
N GLN A 22 8.09 5.70 -3.80
CA GLN A 22 9.25 6.10 -3.00
C GLN A 22 9.07 5.85 -1.51
N ALA A 23 7.88 6.12 -0.96
CA ALA A 23 7.58 5.86 0.45
C ALA A 23 7.60 4.36 0.78
N VAL A 24 7.01 3.52 -0.08
CA VAL A 24 7.00 2.06 0.09
C VAL A 24 8.40 1.48 -0.01
N ASP A 25 9.18 1.88 -1.02
CA ASP A 25 10.54 1.40 -1.20
C ASP A 25 11.43 1.82 -0.02
N ALA A 26 11.26 3.04 0.50
CA ALA A 26 11.97 3.50 1.70
C ALA A 26 11.60 2.67 2.94
N ALA A 27 10.32 2.35 3.14
CA ALA A 27 9.87 1.51 4.25
C ALA A 27 10.44 0.09 4.17
N ILE A 28 10.44 -0.54 2.99
CA ILE A 28 11.03 -1.87 2.78
C ILE A 28 12.54 -1.83 3.06
N ASN A 29 13.24 -0.83 2.51
CA ASN A 29 14.68 -0.70 2.66
C ASN A 29 15.09 -0.43 4.12
N ALA A 30 14.32 0.36 4.87
CA ALA A 30 14.59 0.62 6.28
C ALA A 30 14.65 -0.69 7.10
N HIS A 31 13.69 -1.59 6.89
CA HIS A 31 13.69 -2.90 7.56
C HIS A 31 14.80 -3.81 7.02
N ALA A 32 15.04 -3.79 5.71
CA ALA A 32 16.09 -4.62 5.10
C ALA A 32 17.50 -4.26 5.59
N ILE A 33 17.78 -2.98 5.86
CA ILE A 33 19.04 -2.51 6.46
C ILE A 33 19.24 -3.11 7.87
N GLU A 34 18.16 -3.36 8.60
CA GLU A 34 18.18 -4.04 9.90
C GLU A 34 18.20 -5.58 9.79
N GLY A 35 18.27 -6.12 8.57
CA GLY A 35 18.21 -7.56 8.31
C GLY A 35 16.81 -8.16 8.50
N ILE A 36 15.78 -7.32 8.52
CA ILE A 36 14.39 -7.72 8.72
C ILE A 36 13.69 -7.77 7.37
N MET A 37 13.14 -8.94 7.03
CA MET A 37 12.21 -9.07 5.91
C MET A 37 10.77 -8.89 6.40
N LEU A 38 10.04 -8.00 5.73
CA LEU A 38 8.62 -7.81 5.99
C LEU A 38 7.82 -9.08 5.62
N HIS A 39 6.74 -9.33 6.37
CA HIS A 39 5.85 -10.45 6.09
C HIS A 39 5.22 -10.32 4.69
N PRO A 40 5.01 -11.42 3.93
CA PRO A 40 4.43 -11.35 2.59
C PRO A 40 3.10 -10.61 2.51
N LYS A 41 2.26 -10.72 3.56
CA LYS A 41 0.99 -9.99 3.62
C LYS A 41 1.19 -8.47 3.68
N THR A 42 2.19 -8.01 4.43
CA THR A 42 2.57 -6.60 4.51
C THR A 42 3.05 -6.10 3.15
N LEU A 43 3.86 -6.89 2.44
CA LEU A 43 4.35 -6.55 1.10
C LEU A 43 3.20 -6.43 0.08
N GLU A 44 2.20 -7.30 0.14
CA GLU A 44 1.00 -7.23 -0.71
C GLU A 44 0.25 -5.91 -0.50
N ILE A 45 -0.02 -5.54 0.76
CA ILE A 45 -0.75 -4.32 1.11
C ILE A 45 0.02 -3.07 0.66
N LEU A 46 1.35 -3.05 0.87
CA LEU A 46 2.22 -1.96 0.43
C LEU A 46 2.20 -1.80 -1.09
N GLU A 47 2.21 -2.89 -1.86
CA GLU A 47 2.20 -2.84 -3.32
C GLU A 47 0.86 -2.31 -3.86
N GLU A 48 -0.27 -2.75 -3.29
CA GLU A 48 -1.59 -2.23 -3.66
C GLU A 48 -1.70 -0.72 -3.41
N TYR A 49 -1.12 -0.22 -2.31
CA TYR A 49 -1.05 1.21 -2.03
C TYR A 49 -0.15 1.95 -3.03
N ALA A 50 1.04 1.41 -3.32
CA ALA A 50 2.00 2.00 -4.26
C ALA A 50 1.44 2.11 -5.69
N ARG A 51 0.64 1.13 -6.13
CA ARG A 51 -0.05 1.13 -7.42
C ARG A 51 -1.23 2.10 -7.49
N GLY A 52 -1.67 2.62 -6.34
CA GLY A 52 -2.86 3.45 -6.26
C GLY A 52 -4.17 2.65 -6.36
N ASN A 53 -4.11 1.34 -6.12
CA ASN A 53 -5.30 0.48 -6.13
C ASN A 53 -6.15 0.70 -4.88
N ILE A 54 -5.53 1.13 -3.79
CA ILE A 54 -6.18 1.47 -2.51
C ILE A 54 -5.81 2.89 -2.05
N SER A 55 -6.70 3.51 -1.30
CA SER A 55 -6.48 4.77 -0.58
C SER A 55 -5.54 4.60 0.62
N LEU A 56 -5.13 5.72 1.23
CA LEU A 56 -4.39 5.68 2.49
C LEU A 56 -5.25 5.14 3.64
N GLU A 57 -6.55 5.44 3.65
CA GLU A 57 -7.48 4.94 4.67
C GLU A 57 -7.67 3.42 4.56
N GLU A 58 -7.87 2.90 3.35
CA GLU A 58 -7.93 1.45 3.10
C GLU A 58 -6.60 0.78 3.42
N PHE A 59 -5.46 1.39 3.06
CA PHE A 59 -4.14 0.90 3.45
C PHE A 59 -4.02 0.75 4.97
N ASN A 60 -4.35 1.79 5.73
CA ASN A 60 -4.30 1.75 7.20
C ASN A 60 -5.22 0.67 7.75
N THR A 61 -6.45 0.59 7.25
CA THR A 61 -7.43 -0.43 7.67
C THR A 61 -6.93 -1.85 7.39
N LEU A 62 -6.31 -2.10 6.24
CA LEU A 62 -5.75 -3.40 5.89
C LEU A 62 -4.56 -3.76 6.77
N MET A 63 -3.69 -2.79 7.07
CA MET A 63 -2.54 -2.98 7.96
C MET A 63 -2.98 -3.30 9.39
N ASP A 64 -3.95 -2.58 9.94
CA ASP A 64 -4.46 -2.77 11.30
C ASP A 64 -5.14 -4.14 11.49
N ASN A 65 -5.74 -4.67 10.42
CA ASN A 65 -6.44 -5.96 10.44
C ASN A 65 -5.63 -7.10 9.83
N ALA A 66 -4.36 -6.88 9.48
CA ALA A 66 -3.53 -7.90 8.86
C ALA A 66 -3.21 -9.02 9.87
N ILE A 67 -3.54 -10.26 9.50
CA ILE A 67 -3.06 -11.45 10.19
C ILE A 67 -1.73 -11.83 9.55
N LEU A 68 -0.67 -11.87 10.36
CA LEU A 68 0.71 -12.15 9.96
C LEU A 68 1.11 -13.57 10.35
#